data_AF-A0A3N5VCK2-F1
#
_entry.id   AF-A0A3N5VCK2-F1
#
_cell.length_a   1.000
_cell.length_b   1.000
_cell.length_c   1.000
_cell.angle_alpha   90.00
_cell.angle_beta   90.00
_cell.angle_gamma   90.00
#
_symmetry.space_group_name_H-M   'P 1'
#
loop_
_entity.id
_entity.type
_entity.pdbx_description
1 polymer ?
#
loop_
_entity_poly.entity_id
_entity_poly.type
_entity_poly.pdbx_seq_one_letter_code
_entity_poly.pdbx_strand_id
1 'polypeptide(L)' 'MNKRQVIILWIIAIVLGAAVGLVKLTQKDSGQSATKRAAGQTLFESFPATEISSVEIKGAGGSVNLARKDGKWTIAER' A
#
# COMPACT_ATOMS: atom_id res chain seq x y z
N MET A 1 -31.09 4.29 -30.44
CA MET A 1 -31.06 4.35 -28.96
C MET A 1 -32.01 5.46 -28.50
N ASN A 2 -32.89 5.19 -27.54
CA ASN A 2 -33.85 6.20 -27.08
C ASN A 2 -33.15 7.28 -26.27
N LYS A 3 -33.59 8.55 -26.40
CA LYS A 3 -32.99 9.71 -25.72
C LYS A 3 -32.86 9.50 -24.20
N ARG A 4 -33.83 8.78 -23.60
CA ARG A 4 -33.82 8.36 -22.19
C ARG A 4 -32.70 7.36 -21.85
N GLN A 5 -32.42 6.39 -22.72
CA GLN A 5 -31.36 5.40 -22.50
C GLN A 5 -29.97 6.04 -22.54
N VAL A 6 -29.77 7.02 -23.43
CA VAL A 6 -28.50 7.77 -23.53
C VAL A 6 -28.24 8.54 -22.24
N ILE A 7 -29.25 9.21 -21.68
CA ILE A 7 -29.13 9.96 -20.42
C ILE A 7 -28.78 9.03 -19.25
N ILE A 8 -29.44 7.88 -19.14
CA ILE A 8 -29.15 6.90 -18.09
C ILE A 8 -27.71 6.41 -18.19
N LEU A 9 -27.22 6.16 -19.40
CA LEU A 9 -25.86 5.69 -19.63
C LEU A 9 -24.81 6.73 -19.22
N TRP A 10 -25.07 8.01 -19.47
CA TRP A 10 -24.23 9.11 -18.99
C TRP A 10 -24.17 9.20 -17.47
N ILE A 11 -25.32 9.04 -16.79
CA ILE A 11 -25.35 9.05 -15.32
C ILE A 11 -24.49 7.92 -14.76
N ILE A 12 -24.62 6.70 -15.30
CA ILE A 12 -23.81 5.55 -14.87
C ILE A 12 -22.32 5.81 -15.10
N ALA A 13 -21.95 6.35 -16.27
CA ALA A 13 -20.57 6.67 -16.58
C ALA A 13 -19.97 7.69 -15.61
N ILE A 14 -20.73 8.73 -15.23
CA ILE A 14 -20.30 9.74 -14.26
C ILE A 14 -20.12 9.12 -12.87
N VAL A 15 -21.08 8.29 -12.42
CA VAL A 15 -21.01 7.64 -11.10
C VAL A 15 -19.79 6.70 -11.02
N LEU A 16 -19.56 5.89 -12.06
CA LEU A 16 -18.39 5.01 -12.12
C LEU A 16 -17.08 5.78 -12.16
N GLY A 17 -17.02 6.87 -12.94
CA GLY A 17 -15.84 7.73 -13.02
C GLY A 17 -15.51 8.38 -11.67
N ALA A 18 -16.52 8.88 -10.95
CA ALA A 18 -16.36 9.46 -9.62
C ALA A 18 -15.86 8.44 -8.59
N ALA A 19 -16.40 7.22 -8.60
CA ALA A 19 -15.97 6.14 -7.70
C ALA A 19 -14.50 5.76 -7.92
N VAL A 20 -14.07 5.62 -9.18
CA VAL A 20 -12.67 5.31 -9.52
C VAL A 20 -11.74 6.48 -9.14
N GLY A 21 -12.17 7.72 -9.39
CA GLY A 21 -11.41 8.92 -9.01
C GLY A 21 -11.18 9.01 -7.51
N LEU A 22 -12.22 8.75 -6.71
CA LEU A 22 -12.15 8.71 -5.25
C LEU A 22 -11.15 7.65 -4.77
N VAL A 23 -11.27 6.39 -5.22
CA VAL A 23 -10.36 5.30 -4.79
C VAL A 23 -8.91 5.61 -5.14
N LYS A 24 -8.63 6.16 -6.33
CA LYS A 24 -7.27 6.56 -6.73
C LYS A 24 -6.73 7.71 -5.91
N LEU A 25 -7.60 8.61 -5.44
CA LEU A 25 -7.20 9.71 -4.55
C LEU A 25 -6.82 9.17 -3.17
N THR A 26 -7.62 8.28 -2.58
CA THR A 26 -7.34 7.67 -1.27
C THR A 26 -6.15 6.70 -1.29
N GLN A 27 -5.83 6.11 -2.45
CA GLN A 27 -4.62 5.27 -2.58
C GLN A 27 -3.31 6.05 -2.45
N LYS A 28 -3.29 7.37 -2.69
CA LYS A 28 -2.08 8.19 -2.45
C LYS A 28 -1.71 8.24 -0.96
N ASP A 29 -2.71 8.08 -0.09
CA ASP A 29 -2.54 8.00 1.37
C ASP A 29 -2.25 6.57 1.85
N SER A 30 -2.03 5.58 0.97
CA SER A 30 -1.63 4.23 1.39
C SER A 30 -0.23 4.17 2.02
N GLY A 31 0.51 5.29 2.03
CA GLY A 31 1.73 5.47 2.81
C GLY A 31 1.48 6.03 4.22
N GLN A 32 0.23 6.39 4.54
CA GLN A 32 -0.14 6.92 5.85
C GLN A 32 -0.11 5.76 6.85
N SER A 33 0.93 5.75 7.67
CA SER A 33 1.10 4.77 8.74
C SER A 33 -0.18 4.71 9.58
N ALA A 34 -0.78 3.52 9.70
CA ALA A 34 -1.94 3.27 10.58
C ALA A 34 -1.61 3.46 12.08
N THR A 35 -0.42 3.94 12.38
CA THR A 35 0.08 4.18 13.73
C THR A 35 0.63 5.61 13.79
N LYS A 36 0.43 6.30 14.93
CA LYS A 36 1.03 7.61 15.21
C LYS A 36 2.54 7.54 15.46
N ARG A 37 3.25 6.62 14.79
CA ARG A 37 4.69 6.43 14.95
C ARG A 37 5.45 7.36 14.01
N ALA A 38 6.48 8.00 14.54
CA ALA A 38 7.41 8.78 13.73
C ALA A 38 8.28 7.85 12.88
N ALA A 39 8.82 8.38 11.77
CA ALA A 39 9.78 7.65 10.95
C ALA A 39 11.00 7.25 11.79
N GLY A 40 11.39 5.98 11.75
CA GLY A 40 12.52 5.43 12.53
C GLY A 40 12.15 4.93 13.93
N GLN A 41 10.91 5.07 14.37
CA GLN A 41 10.46 4.49 15.64
C GLN A 41 10.27 2.98 15.51
N THR A 42 10.80 2.22 16.48
CA THR A 42 10.67 0.76 16.51
C THR A 42 9.22 0.34 16.73
N LEU A 43 8.86 -0.85 16.23
CA LEU A 43 7.51 -1.39 16.40
C LEU A 43 7.18 -1.69 17.88
N PHE A 44 8.20 -2.13 18.62
CA PHE A 44 8.18 -2.34 20.07
C PHE A 44 9.36 -1.59 20.70
N GLU A 45 9.18 -1.04 21.88
CA GLU A 45 10.22 -0.26 22.57
C GLU A 45 11.49 -1.10 22.85
N SER A 46 11.32 -2.38 23.14
CA SER A 46 12.42 -3.33 23.40
C SER A 46 12.91 -4.06 22.15
N PHE A 47 12.48 -3.67 20.94
CA PHE A 47 12.85 -4.38 19.73
C PHE A 47 14.30 -4.03 19.31
N PRO A 48 15.24 -5.00 19.26
CA PRO A 48 16.64 -4.76 18.94
C PRO A 48 16.82 -4.57 17.44
N ALA A 49 16.38 -3.43 16.91
CA ALA A 49 16.34 -3.16 15.47
C ALA A 49 17.72 -3.25 14.78
N THR A 50 18.79 -3.06 15.54
CA THR A 50 20.17 -3.14 15.07
C THR A 50 20.70 -4.57 14.92
N GLU A 51 20.08 -5.55 15.57
CA GLU A 51 20.55 -6.94 15.63
C GLU A 51 19.83 -7.87 14.63
N ILE A 52 18.90 -7.33 13.84
CA ILE A 52 18.10 -8.11 12.88
C ILE A 52 18.94 -8.45 11.65
N SER A 53 19.00 -9.74 11.32
CA SER A 53 19.68 -10.27 10.14
C SER A 53 18.78 -10.44 8.91
N SER A 54 17.48 -10.66 9.10
CA SER A 54 16.49 -10.91 8.04
C SER A 54 15.11 -10.34 8.36
N VAL A 55 14.38 -9.87 7.35
CA VAL A 55 13.00 -9.37 7.45
C VAL A 55 12.16 -10.00 6.35
N GLU A 56 11.09 -10.70 6.72
CA GLU A 56 10.10 -11.23 5.78
C GLU A 56 8.88 -10.31 5.75
N ILE A 57 8.52 -9.82 4.56
CA ILE A 57 7.35 -8.98 4.34
C ILE A 57 6.30 -9.80 3.60
N LYS A 58 5.20 -10.16 4.28
CA LYS A 58 4.07 -10.90 3.70
C LYS A 58 2.99 -9.93 3.24
N GLY A 59 2.71 -9.92 1.94
CA GLY A 59 1.61 -9.18 1.32
C GLY A 59 0.58 -10.10 0.69
N ALA A 60 -0.58 -9.57 0.31
CA ALA A 60 -1.67 -10.33 -0.32
C ALA A 60 -1.30 -10.98 -1.67
N GLY A 61 -0.20 -10.55 -2.31
CA GLY A 61 0.29 -11.05 -3.59
C GLY A 61 1.62 -11.81 -3.53
N GLY A 62 2.18 -12.07 -2.34
CA GLY A 62 3.47 -12.75 -2.19
C GLY A 62 4.27 -12.31 -0.97
N SER A 63 5.45 -12.90 -0.78
CA SER A 63 6.35 -12.65 0.36
C SER A 63 7.73 -12.25 -0.12
N VAL A 64 8.24 -11.10 0.32
CA VAL A 64 9.61 -10.67 0.01
C VAL A 64 10.48 -10.83 1.24
N ASN A 65 11.62 -11.51 1.09
CA ASN A 65 12.60 -11.68 2.14
C ASN A 65 13.78 -10.73 1.91
N LEU A 66 14.09 -9.90 2.89
CA LEU A 66 15.24 -9.02 2.90
C LEU A 66 16.28 -9.53 3.90
N ALA A 67 17.52 -9.69 3.45
CA ALA A 67 18.65 -10.05 4.29
C ALA A 67 19.65 -8.89 4.37
N ARG A 68 20.26 -8.72 5.53
CA ARG A 68 21.30 -7.71 5.74
C ARG A 68 22.67 -8.31 5.38
N LYS A 69 23.29 -7.79 4.34
CA LYS A 69 24.62 -8.21 3.85
C LYS A 69 25.53 -6.99 3.75
N ASP A 70 26.74 -7.08 4.31
CA ASP A 70 27.73 -5.99 4.32
C ASP A 70 27.19 -4.66 4.87
N GLY A 71 26.33 -4.74 5.91
CA GLY A 71 25.68 -3.58 6.53
C GLY A 71 24.54 -2.96 5.72
N LYS A 72 24.26 -3.45 4.51
CA LYS A 72 23.18 -2.98 3.62
C LYS A 72 22.04 -4.00 3.55
N TRP A 73 20.82 -3.50 3.35
CA TRP A 73 19.65 -4.36 3.11
C TRP A 73 19.59 -4.79 1.66
N THR A 74 19.44 -6.09 1.43
CA THR A 74 19.36 -6.71 0.09
C THR A 74 18.17 -7.64 0.01
N ILE A 75 17.57 -7.76 -1.17
CA ILE A 75 16.47 -8.72 -1.40
C ILE A 75 17.11 -10.10 -1.54
N ALA A 76 16.77 -11.00 -0.64
CA ALA A 76 17.19 -12.40 -0.68
C ALA A 76 16.24 -13.24 -1.55
N GLU A 77 14.93 -13.00 -1.46
CA GLU A 77 13.91 -13.80 -2.15
C GLU A 77 12.61 -13.00 -2.37
N ARG A 78 11.78 -13.39 -3.35
CA ARG A 78 10.50 -12.75 -3.71
C ARG A 78 9.40 -13.80 -3.91
#